data_AF-A0A970IW52-F1
#
_entry.id   AF-A0A970IW52-F1
#
_cell.length_a   1.000
_cell.length_b   1.000
_cell.length_c   1.000
_cell.angle_alpha   90.00
_cell.angle_beta   90.00
_cell.angle_gamma   90.00
#
_symmetry.space_group_name_H-M   'P 1'
#
loop_
_entity.id
_entity.type
_entity.pdbx_description
1 polymer ?
#
loop_
_entity_poly.entity_id
_entity_poly.type
_entity_poly.pdbx_seq_one_letter_code
_entity_poly.pdbx_strand_id
1 'polypeptide(L)'
;TDNDYSGHKENDSILLSGFFAIERNGDDYTFYGGGNGHGVGMSQNGANGYAGRGYDYEQILTTYYQAIDLVDISYEYQPLVEYEGYFKLS
;
A
#
# COMPACT_ATOMS: atom_id res chain seq x y z
N THR A 1 -32.69 -0.04 -2.40
CA THR A 1 -31.69 0.80 -1.71
C THR A 1 -30.42 0.71 -2.50
N ASP A 2 -30.09 1.81 -3.16
CA ASP A 2 -29.03 1.93 -4.14
C ASP A 2 -27.66 1.63 -3.53
N ASN A 3 -26.83 0.88 -4.25
CA ASN A 3 -25.39 0.78 -3.99
C ASN A 3 -24.67 0.54 -5.32
N ASP A 4 -24.94 1.42 -6.28
CA ASP A 4 -24.01 1.67 -7.38
C ASP A 4 -22.81 2.42 -6.81
N TYR A 5 -21.81 1.68 -6.32
CA TYR A 5 -20.46 2.22 -6.12
C TYR A 5 -19.76 2.38 -7.48
N SER A 6 -20.36 3.20 -8.35
CA SER A 6 -19.75 3.76 -9.55
C SER A 6 -18.95 5.00 -9.13
N GLY A 7 -17.86 4.78 -8.40
CA GLY A 7 -16.87 5.82 -8.13
C GLY A 7 -15.95 6.00 -9.33
N HIS A 8 -16.46 6.55 -10.44
CA HIS A 8 -15.57 7.06 -11.48
C HIS A 8 -14.77 8.21 -10.85
N LYS A 9 -13.47 7.98 -10.62
CA LYS A 9 -12.54 9.05 -10.26
C LYS A 9 -12.36 9.92 -11.50
N GLU A 10 -13.08 11.04 -11.56
CA GLU A 10 -13.02 12.08 -12.61
C GLU A 10 -11.70 12.90 -12.59
N ASN A 11 -10.58 12.31 -12.18
CA ASN A 11 -9.27 12.99 -12.20
C ASN A 11 -8.17 11.96 -12.52
N ASP A 12 -8.33 11.24 -13.62
CA ASP A 12 -7.21 10.51 -14.19
C ASP A 12 -6.17 11.54 -14.65
N SER A 13 -5.06 11.60 -13.93
CA SER A 13 -3.88 12.33 -14.39
C SER A 13 -3.55 11.81 -15.79
N ILE A 14 -3.51 12.70 -16.78
CA ILE A 14 -3.05 12.39 -18.14
C ILE A 14 -1.64 11.76 -18.10
N LEU A 15 -0.87 12.07 -17.05
CA LEU A 15 0.48 11.56 -16.82
C LEU A 15 0.46 10.41 -15.80
N LEU A 16 1.16 9.32 -16.14
CA LEU A 16 1.26 8.12 -15.31
C LEU A 16 2.02 8.34 -13.99
N SER A 17 2.95 9.30 -13.96
CA SER A 17 3.77 9.62 -12.78
C SER A 17 4.29 11.06 -12.86
N GLY A 18 4.95 11.52 -11.79
CA GLY A 18 5.69 12.79 -11.78
C GLY A 18 7.04 12.74 -12.51
N PHE A 19 7.47 11.57 -12.99
CA PHE A 19 8.71 11.39 -13.74
C PHE A 19 8.44 11.40 -15.25
N PHE A 20 8.43 12.61 -15.82
CA PHE A 20 8.24 12.84 -17.24
C PHE A 20 9.13 13.98 -17.75
N ALA A 21 9.33 14.00 -19.05
CA ALA A 21 9.93 15.07 -19.83
C ALA A 21 9.02 15.41 -21.01
N ILE A 22 9.19 16.62 -21.54
CA ILE A 22 8.41 17.14 -22.66
C ILE A 22 9.39 17.56 -23.75
N GLU A 23 9.13 17.11 -24.97
CA GLU A 23 9.84 17.54 -26.18
C GLU A 23 8.87 18.18 -27.17
N ARG A 24 9.27 19.29 -27.79
CA ARG A 24 8.50 19.95 -28.83
C ARG A 24 8.95 19.46 -30.20
N ASN A 25 8.02 18.93 -30.98
CA ASN A 25 8.22 18.38 -32.31
C ASN A 25 7.35 19.13 -33.32
N GLY A 26 7.88 20.21 -33.91
CA GLY A 26 7.07 21.10 -34.75
C GLY A 26 5.95 21.73 -33.92
N ASP A 27 4.70 21.51 -34.30
CA ASP A 27 3.52 22.02 -33.57
C ASP A 27 3.01 21.05 -32.49
N ASP A 28 3.62 19.87 -32.37
CA ASP A 28 3.25 18.84 -31.40
C ASP A 28 4.16 18.84 -30.15
N TYR A 29 3.64 18.27 -29.07
CA TYR A 29 4.39 17.98 -27.84
C TYR A 29 4.37 16.50 -27.54
N THR A 30 5.55 15.92 -27.33
CA THR A 30 5.72 14.52 -26.92
C THR A 30 6.04 14.48 -25.43
N PHE A 31 5.19 13.80 -24.68
CA PHE A 31 5.43 13.48 -23.27
C PHE A 31 6.00 12.08 -23.18
N TYR A 32 7.12 11.93 -22.49
CA TYR A 32 7.73 10.63 -22.23
C TYR A 32 8.29 10.59 -20.81
N GLY A 33 8.45 9.40 -20.26
CA GLY A 33 8.78 9.23 -18.86
C GLY A 33 8.67 7.78 -18.43
N GLY A 34 8.54 7.56 -17.14
CA GLY A 34 8.44 6.22 -16.59
C GLY A 34 7.76 6.16 -15.24
N GLY A 35 7.45 4.93 -14.82
CA GLY A 35 6.72 4.68 -13.58
C GLY A 35 5.21 4.89 -13.71
N ASN A 36 4.50 4.41 -12.70
CA ASN A 36 3.06 4.55 -12.57
C ASN A 36 2.75 4.76 -11.08
N GLY A 37 2.20 5.91 -10.73
CA GLY A 37 1.95 6.32 -9.35
C GLY A 37 2.98 7.33 -8.81
N HIS A 38 2.89 7.59 -7.50
CA HIS A 38 3.62 8.67 -6.83
C HIS A 38 5.09 8.34 -6.49
N GLY A 39 5.51 7.08 -6.65
CA GLY A 39 6.91 6.68 -6.50
C GLY A 39 7.46 6.67 -5.06
N VAL A 40 6.58 6.63 -4.04
CA VAL A 40 6.99 6.56 -2.62
C VAL A 40 6.66 5.19 -2.05
N GLY A 41 7.56 4.64 -1.24
CA GLY A 41 7.39 3.34 -0.60
C GLY A 41 7.66 2.18 -1.56
N MET A 42 6.76 1.21 -1.60
CA MET A 42 6.96 -0.04 -2.33
C MET A 42 6.45 0.01 -3.77
N SER A 43 7.32 -0.35 -4.72
CA SER A 43 6.90 -0.67 -6.10
C SER A 43 6.25 -2.05 -6.13
N GLN A 44 4.96 -2.12 -6.49
CA GLN A 44 4.24 -3.40 -6.62
C GLN A 44 4.87 -4.31 -7.69
N ASN A 45 5.24 -3.74 -8.85
CA ASN A 45 5.91 -4.47 -9.91
C ASN A 45 7.30 -4.94 -9.47
N GLY A 46 8.04 -4.11 -8.73
CA GLY A 46 9.33 -4.51 -8.18
C GLY A 46 9.20 -5.61 -7.13
N ALA A 47 8.22 -5.53 -6.22
CA ALA A 47 7.90 -6.56 -5.24
C ALA A 47 7.58 -7.91 -5.92
N ASN A 48 6.75 -7.90 -6.97
CA ASN A 48 6.48 -9.10 -7.78
C ASN A 48 7.75 -9.64 -8.44
N GLY A 49 8.62 -8.76 -8.95
CA GLY A 49 9.93 -9.14 -9.50
C GLY A 49 10.86 -9.80 -8.48
N TYR A 50 10.88 -9.32 -7.24
CA TYR A 50 11.63 -9.95 -6.15
C TYR A 50 11.02 -11.30 -5.73
N ALA A 51 9.70 -11.39 -5.63
CA ALA A 51 9.01 -12.66 -5.35
C ALA A 51 9.31 -13.71 -6.44
N GLY A 52 9.31 -13.32 -7.72
CA GLY A 52 9.71 -14.17 -8.83
C GLY A 52 11.18 -14.63 -8.80
N ARG A 53 12.03 -13.97 -7.98
CA ARG A 53 13.41 -14.36 -7.70
C ARG A 53 13.57 -15.14 -6.40
N GLY A 54 12.46 -15.48 -5.73
CA GLY A 54 12.44 -16.29 -4.52
C GLY A 54 12.60 -15.51 -3.21
N TYR A 55 12.43 -14.18 -3.23
CA TYR A 55 12.47 -13.39 -2.00
C TYR A 55 11.16 -13.58 -1.23
N ASP A 56 11.25 -13.71 0.10
CA ASP A 56 10.08 -13.69 0.96
C ASP A 56 9.55 -12.26 1.20
N TYR A 57 8.40 -12.16 1.88
CA TYR A 57 7.75 -10.88 2.13
C TYR A 57 8.58 -9.96 3.04
N GLU A 58 9.35 -10.51 3.99
CA GLU A 58 10.18 -9.74 4.91
C GLU A 58 11.36 -9.09 4.16
N GLN A 59 12.02 -9.86 3.31
CA GLN A 59 13.09 -9.39 2.43
C GLN A 59 12.60 -8.33 1.43
N ILE A 60 11.39 -8.53 0.89
CA ILE A 60 10.77 -7.55 -0.01
C ILE A 60 10.47 -6.26 0.75
N LEU A 61 9.81 -6.33 1.90
CA LEU A 61 9.44 -5.14 2.69
C LEU A 61 10.65 -4.34 3.13
N THR A 62 11.70 -5.01 3.62
CA THR A 62 12.94 -4.37 4.08
C THR A 62 13.77 -3.75 2.96
N THR A 63 13.53 -4.15 1.70
CA THR A 63 14.12 -3.49 0.52
C THR A 63 13.52 -2.09 0.28
N TYR A 64 12.23 -1.90 0.55
CA TYR A 64 11.53 -0.63 0.29
C TYR A 64 11.38 0.26 1.52
N TYR A 65 11.33 -0.33 2.71
CA TYR A 65 11.16 0.38 3.96
C TYR A 65 12.34 0.05 4.88
N GLN A 66 13.26 1.00 4.99
CA GLN A 66 14.45 0.83 5.82
C GLN A 66 14.09 1.01 7.30
N ALA A 67 14.73 0.22 8.17
CA ALA A 67 14.54 0.29 9.62
C ALA A 67 13.07 0.13 10.07
N ILE A 68 12.36 -0.83 9.47
CA ILE A 68 11.04 -1.26 9.94
C ILE A 68 11.15 -2.52 10.80
N ASP A 69 10.19 -2.69 11.71
CA ASP A 69 9.95 -3.92 12.44
C ASP A 69 8.61 -4.53 12.00
N LEU A 70 8.59 -5.84 11.82
CA LEU A 70 7.36 -6.59 11.59
C LEU A 70 6.82 -7.10 12.92
N VAL A 71 5.58 -6.71 13.23
CA VAL A 71 4.92 -7.02 14.50
C VAL A 71 3.66 -7.80 14.22
N ASP A 72 3.52 -8.97 14.85
CA ASP A 72 2.26 -9.69 14.89
C ASP A 72 1.30 -8.98 15.84
N ILE A 73 0.10 -8.67 15.35
CA ILE A 73 -0.96 -7.98 16.08
C ILE A 73 -2.03 -8.94 16.60
N SER A 74 -1.76 -10.25 16.59
CA SER A 74 -2.66 -11.25 17.16
C SER A 74 -2.90 -10.99 18.66
N TYR A 75 -4.17 -10.96 19.06
CA TYR A 75 -4.57 -10.87 20.46
C TYR A 75 -4.79 -12.27 21.01
N GLU A 76 -4.05 -12.66 22.06
CA GLU A 76 -4.42 -13.84 22.85
C GLU A 76 -5.63 -13.49 23.72
N TYR A 77 -6.78 -14.11 23.43
CA TYR A 77 -7.94 -14.04 24.32
C TYR A 77 -7.61 -14.72 25.66
N GLN A 78 -7.42 -13.93 26.71
CA GLN A 78 -7.36 -14.42 28.07
C GLN A 78 -8.80 -14.46 28.63
N PRO A 79 -9.35 -15.64 28.99
CA PRO A 79 -10.70 -15.71 29.56
C PRO A 79 -10.74 -14.94 30.89
N LEU A 80 -11.82 -14.19 31.11
CA LEU A 80 -12.07 -13.48 32.36
C LEU A 80 -12.11 -14.51 33.51
N VAL A 81 -11.17 -14.40 34.46
CA VAL A 81 -11.23 -15.10 35.74
C VAL A 81 -12.51 -14.65 36.47
N GLU A 82 -13.32 -15.62 36.91
CA GLU A 82 -14.67 -15.44 37.45
C GLU A 82 -14.80 -14.32 38.50
N TYR A 83 -15.79 -13.44 38.28
CA TYR A 83 -16.21 -12.33 39.15
C TYR A 83 -16.97 -12.77 40.41
N GLU A 84 -16.65 -13.92 41.02
CA GLU A 84 -17.35 -14.46 42.20
C GLU A 84 -17.18 -13.61 43.48
N GLY A 85 -16.29 -12.61 43.47
CA GLY A 85 -15.98 -11.78 44.64
C GLY A 85 -16.87 -10.54 44.87
N TYR A 86 -17.65 -10.08 43.88
CA TYR A 86 -18.30 -8.77 43.94
C TYR A 86 -19.73 -8.76 44.51
N PHE A 87 -20.33 -9.92 44.82
CA PHE A 87 -21.69 -10.01 45.36
C PHE A 87 -21.80 -10.20 46.89
N LYS A 88 -20.72 -10.01 47.66
CA LYS A 88 -20.76 -10.11 49.14
C LYS A 88 -20.97 -8.80 49.92
N LEU A 89 -21.42 -7.73 49.26
CA LEU A 89 -21.79 -6.48 49.93
C LEU A 89 -23.19 -6.01 49.48
N SER A 90 -24.23 -6.61 50.07
CA SER A 90 -25.54 -5.98 50.27
C SER A 90 -26.18 -6.50 51.55
#